data_AF-A0A966D7H9-F1
#
_entry.id   AF-A0A966D7H9-F1
#
_cell.length_a   1.000
_cell.length_b   1.000
_cell.length_c   1.000
_cell.angle_alpha   90.00
_cell.angle_beta   90.00
_cell.angle_gamma   90.00
#
_symmetry.space_group_name_H-M   'P 1'
#
loop_
_entity.id
_entity.type
_entity.pdbx_description
1 polymer ?
#
loop_
_entity_poly.entity_id
_entity_poly.type
_entity_poly.pdbx_seq_one_letter_code
_entity_poly.pdbx_strand_id
1 'polypeptide(L)' 'MKKLSIIIPAYNEEKTIHLILDKINNVNLVGELQKEIVIVND' A
#
# COMPACT_ATOMS: atom_id res chain seq x y z
N MET A 1 1.42 18.07 -6.13
CA MET A 1 1.62 16.98 -5.15
C MET A 1 2.28 15.80 -5.84
N LYS A 2 3.37 15.26 -5.29
CA LYS A 2 3.98 14.02 -5.78
C LYS A 2 3.30 12.84 -5.07
N LYS A 3 2.95 11.80 -5.83
CA LYS A 3 2.35 10.58 -5.32
C LYS A 3 3.35 9.44 -5.45
N LEU A 4 3.45 8.60 -4.42
CA LEU A 4 4.14 7.32 -4.46
C LEU A 4 3.10 6.23 -4.72
N SER A 5 3.09 5.70 -5.93
CA SER A 5 2.22 4.57 -6.30
C SER A 5 2.90 3.25 -5.93
N ILE A 6 2.22 2.46 -5.11
CA ILE A 6 2.68 1.18 -4.56
C ILE A 6 1.74 0.11 -5.11
N ILE A 7 2.27 -0.78 -5.96
CA ILE A 7 1.50 -1.88 -6.56
C ILE A 7 1.76 -3.14 -5.75
N ILE A 8 0.69 -3.79 -5.29
CA ILE A 8 0.75 -5.02 -4.49
C ILE A 8 -0.06 -6.09 -5.23
N PRO A 9 0.59 -7.08 -5.86
CA PRO A 9 -0.12 -8.26 -6.32
C PRO A 9 -0.55 -9.09 -5.10
N ALA A 10 -1.84 -9.47 -5.04
CA ALA A 10 -2.40 -10.28 -3.97
C ALA A 10 -3.03 -11.54 -4.57
N TYR A 11 -2.64 -12.70 -4.04
CA TYR A 11 -3.12 -14.01 -4.52
C TYR A 11 -3.64 -14.83 -3.35
N ASN A 12 -4.96 -14.86 -3.14
CA ASN A 12 -5.58 -15.63 -2.05
C ASN A 12 -5.07 -15.27 -0.62
N GLU A 13 -4.52 -14.06 -0.45
CA GLU A 13 -3.93 -13.51 0.80
C GLU A 13 -4.90 -12.60 1.58
N GLU A 14 -6.21 -12.74 1.35
CA GLU A 14 -7.26 -11.87 1.91
C GLU A 14 -7.17 -11.72 3.44
N LYS A 15 -6.73 -12.77 4.14
CA LYS A 15 -6.61 -12.80 5.60
C LYS A 15 -5.34 -12.16 6.14
N THR A 16 -4.33 -11.90 5.33
CA THR A 16 -3.02 -11.38 5.79
C THR A 16 -2.64 -10.06 5.14
N ILE A 17 -3.26 -9.70 4.01
CA ILE A 17 -3.01 -8.46 3.27
C ILE A 17 -3.18 -7.21 4.15
N HIS A 18 -4.16 -7.21 5.07
CA HIS A 18 -4.41 -6.10 5.98
C HIS A 18 -3.21 -5.79 6.89
N LEU A 19 -2.42 -6.79 7.28
CA LEU A 19 -1.20 -6.60 8.09
C LEU A 19 -0.14 -5.80 7.33
N ILE A 20 -0.05 -6.00 6.02
CA ILE A 20 0.87 -5.26 5.15
C ILE A 20 0.34 -3.85 4.91
N LEU A 21 -0.96 -3.70 4.66
CA LEU A 21 -1.61 -2.39 4.49
C LEU A 21 -1.47 -1.51 5.73
N ASP A 22 -1.65 -2.08 6.93
CA ASP A 22 -1.45 -1.37 8.19
C ASP A 22 0.00 -0.89 8.34
N LYS A 23 0.98 -1.74 8.02
CA LYS A 23 2.40 -1.36 8.03
C LYS A 23 2.67 -0.22 7.06
N ILE A 24 2.15 -0.28 5.83
CA ILE A 24 2.33 0.76 4.82
C ILE A 24 1.68 2.07 5.28
N ASN A 25 0.49 2.01 5.88
CA ASN A 25 -0.20 3.19 6.41
C ASN A 25 0.59 3.88 7.53
N ASN A 26 1.21 3.10 8.43
CA ASN A 26 2.02 3.62 9.54
C ASN A 26 3.34 4.30 9.12
N VAL A 27 3.80 4.12 7.87
CA VAL A 27 5.04 4.78 7.39
C VAL A 27 4.80 6.27 7.14
N ASN A 28 5.46 7.16 7.87
CA ASN A 28 5.42 8.59 7.55
C ASN A 28 6.32 8.88 6.34
N LEU A 29 5.72 9.32 5.23
CA LEU A 29 6.47 9.80 4.07
C LEU A 29 6.92 11.24 4.30
N VAL A 30 8.19 11.50 4.00
CA VAL A 30 8.80 12.81 4.18
C VAL A 30 8.35 13.75 3.05
N GLY A 31 7.92 14.96 3.38
CA GLY A 31 7.60 16.02 2.41
C GLY A 31 6.34 15.77 1.59
N GLU A 32 5.17 16.07 2.16
CA GLU A 32 3.82 16.14 1.51
C GLU A 32 3.50 15.07 0.45
N LEU A 33 4.19 13.93 0.49
CA LEU A 33 4.10 12.84 -0.47
C LEU A 33 2.88 12.00 -0.11
N GLN A 34 1.95 11.88 -1.05
CA GLN A 34 0.77 11.06 -0.89
C GLN A 34 1.08 9.62 -1.32
N LYS A 35 0.50 8.65 -0.62
CA LYS A 35 0.55 7.24 -1.01
C LYS A 35 -0.66 6.90 -1.87
N GLU A 36 -0.43 6.06 -2.86
CA GLU A 36 -1.48 5.44 -3.65
C GLU A 36 -1.21 3.95 -3.68
N ILE A 37 -2.10 3.15 -3.12
CA ILE A 37 -1.95 1.69 -3.04
C ILE A 37 -2.88 1.09 -4.07
N VAL A 38 -2.32 0.32 -5.01
CA VAL A 38 -3.07 -0.41 -6.03
C VAL A 38 -2.89 -1.90 -5.76
N ILE A 39 -3.95 -2.55 -5.31
CA ILE A 39 -3.97 -3.99 -5.08
C ILE A 39 -4.48 -4.64 -6.37
N VAL A 40 -3.66 -5.48 -6.97
CA VAL A 40 -4.05 -6.28 -8.13
C VAL A 40 -4.31 -7.68 -7.63
N ASN A 41 -5.57 -8.09 -7.68
CA ASN A 41 -5.92 -9.49 -7.50
C ASN A 41 -5.69 -10.21 -8.84
N ASP A 42 -5.01 -11.35 -8.81
CA ASP A 42 -5.04 -12.31 -9.92
C ASP A 42 -6.14 -13.36 -9.71
#